data_AF-A0A956IM59-F1
#
_entry.id   AF-A0A956IM59-F1
#
_cell.length_a   1.000
_cell.length_b   1.000
_cell.length_c   1.000
_cell.angle_alpha   90.00
_cell.angle_beta   90.00
_cell.angle_gamma   90.00
#
_symmetry.space_group_name_H-M   'P 1'
#
loop_
_entity.id
_entity.type
_entity.pdbx_description
1 polymer ?
#
loop_
_entity_poly.entity_id
_entity_poly.type
_entity_poly.pdbx_seq_one_letter_code
_entity_poly.pdbx_strand_id
1 'polypeptide(L)'
;MSSFPPVMSHPQEIHELARWLDEHLSSVDPCGYVQGKTAIRDLFCRELGMSMAEAEDSVEALQQAGALRFEGDPTTAGFEPNARWVVDHPVT
;
A
#
# COMPACT_ATOMS: atom_id res chain seq x y z
N MET A 1 -0.99 -20.60 0.23
CA MET A 1 -0.42 -19.32 0.70
C MET A 1 0.43 -18.80 -0.44
N SER A 2 0.01 -17.73 -1.10
CA SER A 2 0.82 -17.10 -2.14
C SER A 2 2.00 -16.42 -1.46
N SER A 3 3.22 -16.77 -1.87
CA SER A 3 4.43 -16.09 -1.43
C SER A 3 4.69 -14.96 -2.42
N PHE A 4 4.70 -13.71 -1.96
CA PHE A 4 5.10 -12.58 -2.80
C PHE A 4 6.64 -12.57 -2.96
N PRO A 5 7.17 -12.22 -4.14
CA PRO A 5 8.60 -12.10 -4.33
C PRO A 5 9.18 -10.87 -3.59
N PRO A 6 10.51 -10.84 -3.37
CA PRO A 6 11.18 -9.74 -2.68
C PRO A 6 11.13 -8.39 -3.44
N VAL A 7 10.86 -8.39 -4.75
CA VAL A 7 10.64 -7.17 -5.52
C VAL A 7 9.42 -7.39 -6.43
N MET A 8 8.37 -6.61 -6.21
CA MET A 8 7.19 -6.63 -7.07
C MET A 8 7.49 -5.90 -8.37
N SER A 9 7.84 -6.66 -9.40
CA SER A 9 8.14 -6.13 -10.74
C SER A 9 7.13 -6.57 -11.79
N HIS A 10 6.32 -7.60 -11.51
CA HIS A 10 5.32 -8.08 -12.47
C HIS A 10 3.96 -7.42 -12.23
N PRO A 11 3.29 -6.93 -13.30
CA PRO A 11 1.96 -6.31 -13.18
C PRO A 11 0.91 -7.20 -12.49
N GLN A 12 1.01 -8.52 -12.64
CA GLN A 12 0.13 -9.48 -11.99
C GLN A 12 0.31 -9.48 -10.46
N GLU A 13 1.55 -9.41 -9.98
CA GLU A 13 1.86 -9.39 -8.54
C GLU A 13 1.36 -8.08 -7.90
N ILE A 14 1.51 -6.97 -8.61
CA ILE A 14 0.97 -5.66 -8.21
C ILE A 14 -0.55 -5.72 -8.12
N HIS A 15 -1.22 -6.30 -9.11
CA HIS A 15 -2.68 -6.44 -9.10
C HIS A 15 -3.18 -7.34 -7.97
N GLU A 16 -2.50 -8.48 -7.73
CA GLU A 16 -2.82 -9.38 -6.63
C GLU A 16 -2.61 -8.72 -5.26
N LEU A 17 -1.50 -7.99 -5.07
CA LEU A 17 -1.25 -7.29 -3.81
C LEU A 17 -2.22 -6.12 -3.61
N ALA A 18 -2.54 -5.37 -4.66
CA ALA A 18 -3.53 -4.30 -4.60
C ALA A 18 -4.90 -4.86 -4.16
N ARG A 19 -5.34 -5.95 -4.79
CA ARG A 19 -6.59 -6.63 -4.39
C ARG A 19 -6.55 -7.12 -2.95
N TRP A 20 -5.46 -7.76 -2.54
CA TRP A 20 -5.30 -8.19 -1.16
C TRP A 20 -5.35 -7.00 -0.20
N LEU A 21 -4.69 -5.89 -0.55
CA LEU A 21 -4.68 -4.68 0.26
C LEU A 21 -6.07 -4.08 0.38
N ASP A 22 -6.85 -3.98 -0.69
CA ASP A 22 -8.23 -3.45 -0.66
C ASP A 22 -9.12 -4.22 0.35
N GLU A 23 -9.03 -5.55 0.33
CA GLU A 23 -9.76 -6.43 1.25
C GLU A 23 -9.35 -6.24 2.73
N HIS A 24 -8.14 -5.72 2.99
CA HIS A 24 -7.58 -5.58 4.34
C HIS A 24 -7.39 -4.12 4.79
N LEU A 25 -7.51 -3.14 3.90
CA LEU A 25 -7.19 -1.73 4.17
C LEU A 25 -8.06 -1.15 5.29
N SER A 26 -9.34 -1.56 5.31
CA SER A 26 -10.31 -1.16 6.32
C SER A 26 -9.93 -1.61 7.74
N SER A 27 -9.04 -2.60 7.90
CA SER A 27 -8.59 -3.08 9.20
C SER A 27 -7.61 -2.14 9.90
N VAL A 28 -6.93 -1.27 9.14
CA VAL A 28 -5.89 -0.35 9.67
C VAL A 28 -6.24 1.13 9.51
N ASP A 29 -7.33 1.45 8.80
CA ASP A 29 -7.82 2.82 8.53
C ASP A 29 -6.67 3.83 8.30
N PRO A 30 -5.82 3.60 7.30
CA PRO A 30 -4.59 4.36 7.14
C PRO A 30 -4.94 5.80 6.76
N CYS A 31 -4.70 6.71 7.70
CA CYS A 31 -4.98 8.14 7.57
C CYS A 31 -3.69 8.95 7.61
N GLY A 32 -3.68 10.06 6.86
CA GLY A 32 -2.50 10.90 6.67
C GLY A 32 -1.41 10.21 5.84
N TYR A 33 -0.50 11.00 5.28
CA TYR A 33 0.50 10.46 4.36
C TYR A 33 1.51 9.54 5.07
N VAL A 34 2.27 10.06 6.05
CA VAL A 34 3.32 9.27 6.74
C VAL A 34 2.72 8.15 7.59
N GLN A 35 1.66 8.46 8.34
CA GLN A 35 1.01 7.51 9.25
C GLN A 35 0.30 6.41 8.46
N GLY A 36 -0.45 6.76 7.42
CA GLY A 36 -1.10 5.78 6.54
C GLY A 36 -0.09 4.91 5.79
N LYS A 37 0.98 5.48 5.21
CA LYS A 37 2.05 4.68 4.57
C LYS A 37 2.67 3.69 5.56
N THR A 38 2.93 4.13 6.79
CA THR A 38 3.46 3.28 7.87
C THR A 38 2.50 2.15 8.23
N ALA A 39 1.20 2.45 8.38
CA ALA A 39 0.19 1.47 8.73
C ALA A 39 0.04 0.37 7.66
N ILE A 40 0.10 0.76 6.38
CA ILE A 40 0.05 -0.19 5.26
C ILE A 40 1.32 -1.08 5.25
N ARG A 41 2.51 -0.49 5.43
CA ARG A 41 3.76 -1.26 5.53
C ARG A 41 3.70 -2.27 6.68
N ASP A 42 3.26 -1.83 7.86
CA ASP A 42 3.19 -2.68 9.04
C ASP A 42 2.12 -3.79 8.89
N LEU A 43 1.05 -3.52 8.14
CA LEU A 43 0.06 -4.53 7.73
C LEU A 43 0.70 -5.63 6.88
N PHE A 44 1.52 -5.27 5.88
CA PHE A 44 2.24 -6.25 5.05
C PHE A 44 3.22 -7.09 5.87
N CYS A 45 3.99 -6.46 6.76
CA CYS A 45 4.88 -7.19 7.66
C CYS A 45 4.11 -8.21 8.51
N ARG A 46 2.96 -7.79 9.08
CA ARG A 46 2.19 -8.62 10.01
C ARG A 46 1.44 -9.76 9.32
N GLU A 47 0.77 -9.49 8.22
CA GLU A 47 -0.16 -10.44 7.60
C GLU A 47 0.49 -11.28 6.50
N LEU A 48 1.46 -10.71 5.77
CA LEU A 48 2.15 -11.39 4.68
C LEU A 48 3.54 -11.91 5.07
N GLY A 49 4.01 -11.58 6.28
CA GLY A 49 5.32 -12.00 6.79
C GLY A 49 6.49 -11.36 6.04
N MET A 50 6.26 -10.24 5.33
CA MET A 50 7.29 -9.49 4.63
C MET A 50 8.27 -8.87 5.64
N SER A 51 9.54 -8.74 5.25
CA SER A 51 10.47 -7.87 5.96
C SER A 51 10.07 -6.40 5.81
N MET A 52 10.58 -5.53 6.70
CA MET A 52 10.30 -4.08 6.60
C MET A 52 10.72 -3.49 5.26
N ALA A 53 11.84 -3.94 4.69
CA ALA A 53 12.32 -3.47 3.39
C ALA A 53 11.39 -3.92 2.25
N GLU A 54 11.02 -5.20 2.22
CA GLU A 54 10.10 -5.74 1.21
C GLU A 54 8.71 -5.08 1.28
N ALA A 55 8.21 -4.83 2.49
CA ALA A 55 6.95 -4.13 2.70
C ALA A 55 7.01 -2.68 2.22
N GLU A 56 8.11 -1.98 2.49
CA GLU A 56 8.30 -0.61 2.03
C GLU A 56 8.40 -0.54 0.49
N ASP A 57 9.22 -1.40 -0.11
CA ASP A 57 9.33 -1.53 -1.57
C ASP A 57 7.98 -1.86 -2.21
N SER A 58 7.18 -2.71 -1.57
CA SER A 58 5.83 -3.08 -2.03
C SER A 58 4.86 -1.90 -2.01
N VAL A 59 4.87 -1.10 -0.94
CA VAL A 59 4.06 0.12 -0.84
C VAL A 59 4.47 1.14 -1.90
N GLU A 60 5.76 1.25 -2.20
CA GLU A 60 6.25 2.12 -3.28
C GLU A 60 5.88 1.62 -4.66
N ALA A 61 6.02 0.32 -4.93
CA ALA A 61 5.64 -0.30 -6.19
C ALA A 61 4.15 -0.12 -6.48
N LEU A 62 3.28 -0.32 -5.48
CA LEU A 62 1.84 -0.07 -5.60
C LEU A 62 1.53 1.40 -5.94
N GLN A 63 2.22 2.35 -5.31
CA GLN A 63 2.05 3.77 -5.61
C GLN A 63 2.55 4.14 -7.00
N GLN A 64 3.73 3.65 -7.39
CA GLN A 64 4.31 3.90 -8.71
C GLN A 64 3.46 3.32 -9.83
N ALA A 65 2.84 2.17 -9.60
CA ALA A 65 1.90 1.54 -10.54
C ALA A 65 0.52 2.22 -10.57
N GLY A 66 0.26 3.19 -9.68
CA GLY A 66 -1.03 3.84 -9.53
C GLY A 66 -2.11 2.94 -8.91
N ALA A 67 -1.72 1.80 -8.32
CA ALA A 67 -2.64 0.88 -7.66
C ALA A 67 -2.92 1.27 -6.19
N LEU A 68 -2.11 2.16 -5.62
CA LEU A 68 -2.31 2.75 -4.30
C LEU A 68 -2.12 4.26 -4.40
N ARG A 69 -3.10 5.03 -3.93
CA ARG A 69 -3.08 6.50 -4.04
C ARG A 69 -3.45 7.13 -2.71
N PHE A 70 -2.73 8.18 -2.34
CA PHE A 70 -3.13 9.07 -1.26
C PHE A 70 -4.07 10.15 -1.84
N GLU A 71 -5.23 10.34 -1.23
CA GLU A 71 -6.23 11.31 -1.75
C GLU A 71 -5.96 12.76 -1.33
N GLY A 72 -5.09 12.98 -0.35
CA GLY A 72 -4.65 14.32 0.05
C GLY A 72 -3.43 14.81 -0.71
N ASP A 73 -2.92 15.97 -0.32
CA ASP A 73 -1.67 16.52 -0.87
C ASP A 73 -0.44 16.06 -0.07
N PRO A 74 0.44 15.21 -0.64
CA PRO A 74 1.65 14.74 0.05
C PRO A 74 2.71 15.84 0.23
N THR A 75 2.64 16.94 -0.53
CA THR A 75 3.55 18.10 -0.38
C THR A 75 3.15 18.99 0.78
N THR A 76 1.90 18.91 1.20
CA THR A 76 1.36 19.58 2.38
C THR A 76 1.42 18.65 3.61
N ALA A 77 2.50 17.86 3.71
CA ALA A 77 2.73 16.85 4.74
C ALA A 77 2.49 17.42 6.15
N GLY A 78 1.30 17.18 6.70
CA GLY A 78 0.88 17.62 8.04
C GLY A 78 -0.49 18.30 8.12
N PHE A 79 -1.08 18.76 7.01
CA PHE A 79 -2.36 19.49 7.06
C PHE A 79 -3.62 18.64 6.88
N GLU A 80 -3.49 17.40 6.40
CA GLU A 80 -4.64 16.51 6.16
C GLU A 80 -4.51 15.18 6.90
N PRO A 81 -4.55 15.19 8.25
CA PRO A 81 -4.45 13.96 9.05
C PRO A 81 -5.61 12.99 8.80
N ASN A 82 -6.72 13.46 8.21
CA ASN A 82 -7.88 12.65 7.87
C ASN A 82 -7.93 12.24 6.38
N ALA A 83 -6.95 12.66 5.57
CA ALA A 83 -6.89 12.24 4.18
C ALA A 83 -6.59 10.73 4.11
N ARG A 84 -7.27 10.06 3.19
CA ARG A 84 -7.30 8.60 3.11
C ARG A 84 -6.34 8.08 2.05
N TRP A 85 -6.01 6.80 2.20
CA TRP A 85 -5.43 6.00 1.15
C TRP A 85 -6.53 5.21 0.45
N VAL A 86 -6.44 5.12 -0.87
CA VAL A 86 -7.37 4.36 -1.69
C VAL A 86 -6.59 3.40 -2.57
N VAL A 87 -7.13 2.20 -2.73
CA VAL A 87 -6.60 1.21 -3.68
C VAL A 87 -7.36 1.39 -4.98
N ASP A 88 -6.61 1.62 -6.05
CA ASP A 88 -7.14 1.66 -7.40
C ASP A 88 -6.80 0.31 -8.06
N HIS A 89 -7.77 -0.31 -8.73
CA HIS A 89 -7.48 -1.51 -9.52
C HIS A 89 -7.12 -1.08 -10.93
N PRO A 90 -5.84 -1.16 -11.35
CA PRO A 90 -5.50 -0.90 -12.74
C PRO A 90 -6.29 -1.88 -13.61
N VAL A 91 -7.09 -1.33 -14.53
CA VAL A 91 -7.86 -2.10 -15.50
C VAL A 91 -6.85 -2.79 -16.42
N THR A 92 -6.94 -4.12 -16.49
CA THR A 92 -6.20 -4.98 -17.44
C THR A 92 -6.29 -4.49 -18.88
#